data_AF-A5FI85-F1
#
_entry.id   AF-A5FI85-F1
#
_cell.length_a   1.000
_cell.length_b   1.000
_cell.length_c   1.000
_cell.angle_alpha   90.00
_cell.angle_beta   90.00
_cell.angle_gamma   90.00
#
_symmetry.space_group_name_H-M   'P 1'
#
loop_
_entity.id
_entity.type
_entity.pdbx_description
1 polymer ?
#
loop_
_entity_poly.entity_id
_entity_poly.type
_entity_poly.pdbx_seq_one_letter_code
_entity_poly.pdbx_strand_id
1 'polypeptide(L)'
;MQLKQPNKTRINFQDIQWGELDYDGSSKVLFNNKLFSGYVVYDRYDNNNIMNEIEYKNGSHLGWENEYNIQGQLTYSCLTVGETPLEVYKYDDNGVLTNHWKTVGDAYYQEMARKYNLD
;
A
#
# COMPACT_ATOMS: atom_id res chain seq x y z
N MET A 1 -7.26 -2.62 -16.11
CA MET A 1 -6.99 -2.04 -14.78
C MET A 1 -5.74 -1.17 -14.87
N GLN A 2 -5.77 0.01 -14.26
CA GLN A 2 -4.63 0.94 -14.22
C GLN A 2 -3.99 0.90 -12.83
N LEU A 3 -3.16 -0.11 -12.61
CA LEU A 3 -2.54 -0.35 -11.30
C LEU A 3 -1.48 0.71 -10.96
N LYS A 4 -1.44 1.12 -9.69
CA LYS A 4 -0.32 1.87 -9.12
C LYS A 4 0.92 0.97 -9.11
N GLN A 5 2.04 1.43 -9.67
CA GLN A 5 3.29 0.63 -9.75
C GLN A 5 3.03 -0.80 -10.32
N PRO A 6 2.59 -0.91 -11.59
CA PRO A 6 2.10 -2.17 -12.18
C PRO A 6 3.15 -3.28 -12.25
N ASN A 7 4.44 -2.93 -12.18
CA ASN A 7 5.55 -3.88 -12.23
C ASN A 7 5.88 -4.51 -10.87
N LYS A 8 5.29 -4.05 -9.77
CA LYS A 8 5.49 -4.66 -8.45
C LYS A 8 4.72 -5.98 -8.34
N THR A 9 5.37 -6.98 -7.75
CA THR A 9 4.77 -8.28 -7.42
C THR A 9 3.54 -8.09 -6.55
N ARG A 10 2.49 -8.87 -6.83
CA ARG A 10 1.23 -8.91 -6.07
C ARG A 10 0.92 -10.34 -5.65
N ILE A 11 0.61 -10.54 -4.39
CA ILE A 11 0.12 -11.81 -3.83
C ILE A 11 -1.22 -11.59 -3.15
N ASN A 12 -2.04 -12.62 -2.97
CA ASN A 12 -3.30 -12.45 -2.24
C ASN A 12 -3.05 -12.57 -0.73
N PHE A 13 -3.89 -11.92 0.06
CA PHE A 13 -3.86 -12.01 1.51
C PHE A 13 -3.90 -13.45 2.03
N GLN A 14 -4.65 -14.33 1.38
CA GLN A 14 -4.77 -15.74 1.80
C GLN A 14 -3.45 -16.53 1.65
N ASP A 15 -2.50 -16.00 0.86
CA ASP A 15 -1.22 -16.65 0.58
C ASP A 15 -0.11 -16.21 1.56
N ILE A 16 -0.38 -15.24 2.44
CA ILE A 16 0.64 -14.71 3.35
C ILE A 16 0.76 -15.56 4.61
N GLN A 17 1.90 -15.42 5.27
CA GLN A 17 2.15 -15.95 6.60
C GLN A 17 2.58 -14.80 7.50
N TRP A 18 2.21 -14.86 8.78
CA TRP A 18 2.56 -13.85 9.76
C TRP A 18 3.87 -14.21 10.46
N GLY A 19 4.84 -13.31 10.35
CA GLY A 19 6.11 -13.38 11.05
C GLY A 19 6.09 -12.69 12.40
N GLU A 20 7.29 -12.42 12.91
CA GLU A 20 7.48 -11.64 14.14
C GLU A 20 6.94 -10.22 14.00
N LEU A 21 6.65 -9.60 15.15
CA LEU A 21 6.27 -8.20 15.20
C LEU A 21 7.44 -7.33 14.72
N ASP A 22 7.12 -6.27 13.99
CA ASP A 22 8.06 -5.21 13.68
C ASP A 22 8.09 -4.14 14.78
N TYR A 23 8.78 -3.04 14.50
CA TYR A 23 8.99 -1.97 15.46
C TYR A 23 7.70 -1.22 15.84
N ASP A 24 6.70 -1.19 14.96
CA ASP A 24 5.43 -0.53 15.23
C ASP A 24 4.39 -1.45 15.90
N GLY A 25 4.75 -2.73 16.08
CA GLY A 25 3.90 -3.73 16.71
C GLY A 25 3.04 -4.50 15.72
N SER A 26 3.22 -4.31 14.41
CA SER A 26 2.53 -5.08 13.37
C SER A 26 3.28 -6.36 13.03
N SER A 27 2.56 -7.44 12.75
CA SER A 27 3.17 -8.68 12.29
C SER A 27 3.76 -8.50 10.90
N LYS A 28 5.03 -8.90 10.72
CA LYS A 28 5.66 -8.89 9.39
C LYS A 28 4.98 -9.87 8.44
N VAL A 29 4.84 -9.46 7.19
CA VAL A 29 4.33 -10.30 6.11
C VAL A 29 5.45 -11.17 5.55
N LEU A 30 5.17 -12.48 5.50
CA LEU A 30 5.99 -13.49 4.85
C LEU A 30 5.25 -14.08 3.65
N PHE A 31 5.98 -14.44 2.61
CA PHE A 31 5.51 -15.25 1.49
C PHE A 31 6.53 -16.36 1.22
N ASN A 32 6.09 -17.62 1.20
CA ASN A 32 6.98 -18.79 1.14
C ASN A 32 8.09 -18.75 2.20
N ASN A 33 7.72 -18.47 3.46
CA ASN A 33 8.63 -18.35 4.62
C ASN A 33 9.74 -17.28 4.46
N LYS A 34 9.58 -16.30 3.56
CA LYS A 34 10.54 -15.20 3.37
C LYS A 34 9.85 -13.86 3.53
N LEU A 35 10.56 -12.86 4.08
CA LEU A 35 10.06 -11.49 4.19
C LEU A 35 9.67 -10.98 2.81
N PHE A 36 8.43 -10.53 2.70
CA PHE A 36 7.84 -10.15 1.44
C PHE A 36 8.11 -8.68 1.10
N SER A 37 8.32 -8.40 -0.18
CA SER A 37 8.37 -7.05 -0.74
C SER A 37 7.52 -6.99 -1.99
N GLY A 38 6.53 -6.10 -2.00
CA GLY A 38 5.50 -6.03 -3.05
C GLY A 38 4.15 -5.66 -2.46
N TYR A 39 3.07 -5.91 -3.20
CA TYR A 39 1.71 -5.65 -2.74
C TYR A 39 1.03 -6.92 -2.25
N VAL A 40 0.33 -6.82 -1.13
CA VAL A 40 -0.67 -7.81 -0.71
C VAL A 40 -2.04 -7.30 -1.12
N VAL A 41 -2.77 -8.09 -1.90
CA VAL A 41 -4.16 -7.82 -2.31
C VAL A 41 -5.08 -8.37 -1.23
N TYR A 42 -5.83 -7.48 -0.59
CA TYR A 42 -6.72 -7.84 0.51
C TYR A 42 -8.07 -8.32 0.00
N ASP A 43 -8.66 -7.56 -0.92
CA ASP A 43 -9.99 -7.77 -1.46
C ASP A 43 -10.03 -7.55 -2.98
N ARG A 44 -11.03 -8.18 -3.58
CA ARG A 44 -11.33 -8.09 -5.01
C ARG A 44 -12.83 -7.88 -5.19
N TYR A 45 -13.19 -7.21 -6.26
CA TYR A 45 -14.57 -7.21 -6.76
C TYR A 45 -14.93 -8.57 -7.38
N ASP A 46 -16.22 -8.82 -7.59
CA ASP A 46 -16.74 -10.03 -8.24
C ASP A 46 -16.16 -10.28 -9.65
N ASN A 47 -15.71 -9.23 -10.33
CA ASN A 47 -15.04 -9.32 -11.64
C ASN A 47 -13.52 -9.58 -11.54
N ASN A 48 -13.03 -9.94 -10.36
CA ASN A 48 -11.63 -10.17 -10.00
C ASN A 48 -10.69 -8.95 -10.06
N ASN A 49 -11.18 -7.76 -10.38
CA ASN A 49 -10.38 -6.54 -10.22
C ASN A 49 -10.02 -6.35 -8.75
N ILE A 50 -8.81 -5.84 -8.52
CA ILE A 50 -8.33 -5.52 -7.17
C ILE A 50 -9.20 -4.40 -6.62
N MET A 51 -9.67 -4.56 -5.37
CA MET A 51 -10.41 -3.52 -4.66
C MET A 51 -9.45 -2.72 -3.80
N ASN A 52 -8.60 -3.37 -3.02
CA ASN A 52 -7.59 -2.78 -2.15
C ASN A 52 -6.29 -3.60 -2.14
N GLU A 53 -5.16 -2.90 -2.05
CA GLU A 53 -3.85 -3.53 -1.89
C GLU A 53 -2.92 -2.65 -1.04
N ILE A 54 -2.03 -3.30 -0.29
CA ILE A 54 -1.09 -2.63 0.62
C ILE A 54 0.34 -3.03 0.26
N GLU A 55 1.23 -2.06 0.18
CA GLU A 55 2.65 -2.29 -0.05
C GLU A 55 3.39 -2.71 1.22
N TYR A 56 4.19 -3.76 1.08
CA TYR A 56 5.14 -4.22 2.08
C TYR A 56 6.57 -4.10 1.56
N LYS A 57 7.49 -3.72 2.45
CA LYS A 57 8.94 -3.75 2.22
C LYS A 57 9.59 -4.56 3.33
N ASN A 58 10.23 -5.67 2.96
CA ASN A 58 10.86 -6.59 3.90
C ASN A 58 9.92 -7.03 5.03
N GLY A 59 8.66 -7.29 4.67
CA GLY A 59 7.57 -7.70 5.54
C GLY A 59 6.89 -6.60 6.34
N SER A 60 7.44 -5.39 6.42
CA SER A 60 6.78 -4.27 7.14
C SER A 60 5.86 -3.49 6.21
N HIS A 61 4.76 -2.99 6.77
CA HIS A 61 3.79 -2.14 6.08
C HIS A 61 4.45 -0.77 5.80
N LEU A 62 4.98 -0.60 4.59
CA LEU A 62 5.82 0.53 4.21
C LEU A 62 5.66 0.81 2.72
N GLY A 63 4.99 1.92 2.38
CA GLY A 63 4.77 2.30 0.99
C GLY A 63 3.31 2.68 0.73
N TRP A 64 2.78 2.28 -0.41
CA TRP A 64 1.45 2.71 -0.84
C TRP A 64 0.34 1.73 -0.40
N GLU A 65 -0.73 2.27 0.16
CA GLU A 65 -2.05 1.64 0.18
C GLU A 65 -2.88 2.19 -0.98
N ASN A 66 -3.56 1.33 -1.73
CA ASN A 66 -4.32 1.72 -2.90
C ASN A 66 -5.71 1.11 -2.86
N GLU A 67 -6.72 1.89 -3.26
CA GLU A 67 -8.06 1.40 -3.55
C GLU A 67 -8.45 1.71 -4.99
N TYR A 68 -9.19 0.80 -5.59
CA TYR A 68 -9.68 0.92 -6.96
C TYR A 68 -11.19 0.72 -7.00
N ASN A 69 -11.86 1.31 -7.98
CA ASN A 69 -13.26 1.00 -8.27
C ASN A 69 -13.41 -0.32 -9.05
N ILE A 70 -14.66 -0.75 -9.26
CA ILE A 70 -14.98 -2.02 -9.96
C ILE A 70 -14.44 -2.06 -11.40
N GLN A 71 -14.22 -0.92 -12.05
CA GLN A 71 -13.60 -0.82 -13.38
C GLN A 71 -12.06 -0.91 -13.32
N GLY A 72 -11.47 -0.97 -12.12
CA GLY A 72 -10.03 -1.02 -11.90
C GLY A 72 -9.34 0.32 -12.12
N GLN A 73 -10.03 1.44 -11.83
CA GLN A 73 -9.45 2.78 -11.76
C GLN A 73 -9.11 3.11 -10.31
N LEU A 74 -7.96 3.74 -10.08
CA LEU A 74 -7.51 4.15 -8.75
C LEU A 74 -8.45 5.24 -8.21
N THR A 75 -8.99 5.06 -7.02
CA THR A 75 -9.90 6.02 -6.35
C THR A 75 -9.27 6.62 -5.09
N TYR A 76 -8.34 5.89 -4.46
CA TYR A 76 -7.61 6.31 -3.28
C TYR A 76 -6.18 5.78 -3.32
N SER A 77 -5.24 6.60 -2.85
CA SER A 77 -3.86 6.15 -2.62
C SER A 77 -3.27 6.89 -1.43
N CYS A 78 -2.65 6.17 -0.51
CA CYS A 78 -2.04 6.72 0.68
C CYS A 78 -0.62 6.19 0.85
N LEU A 79 0.34 7.08 1.10
CA LEU A 79 1.70 6.70 1.49
C LEU A 79 1.75 6.51 3.00
N THR A 80 2.17 5.33 3.46
CA THR A 80 2.16 4.95 4.88
C THR A 80 3.52 4.45 5.37
N VAL A 81 3.73 4.63 6.68
CA VAL A 81 4.77 3.97 7.47
C VAL A 81 4.09 3.33 8.67
N GLY A 82 3.96 2.00 8.64
CA GLY A 82 3.04 1.30 9.53
C GLY A 82 1.62 1.84 9.37
N GLU A 83 0.94 2.04 10.50
CA GLU A 83 -0.40 2.65 10.56
C GLU A 83 -0.39 4.19 10.40
N THR A 84 0.77 4.81 10.16
CA THR A 84 0.87 6.28 10.04
C THR A 84 0.78 6.71 8.58
N PRO A 85 -0.34 7.32 8.14
CA PRO A 85 -0.40 7.94 6.83
C PRO A 85 0.50 9.18 6.79
N LEU A 86 1.23 9.36 5.70
CA LEU A 86 2.09 10.52 5.44
C LEU A 86 1.45 11.48 4.43
N GLU A 87 0.81 10.93 3.40
CA GLU A 87 0.27 11.68 2.27
C GLU A 87 -0.88 10.91 1.62
N VAL A 88 -1.94 11.62 1.26
CA VAL A 88 -3.18 11.05 0.74
C VAL A 88 -3.53 11.69 -0.60
N TYR A 89 -3.95 10.84 -1.54
CA TYR A 89 -4.47 11.21 -2.85
C TYR A 89 -5.87 10.61 -3.03
N LYS A 90 -6.79 11.41 -3.56
CA LYS A 90 -8.15 11.01 -3.92
C LYS A 90 -8.43 11.29 -5.37
N TYR A 91 -9.09 10.37 -6.02
CA TYR A 91 -9.40 10.41 -7.45
C TYR A 91 -10.91 10.26 -7.65
N ASP A 92 -11.42 10.76 -8.77
CA ASP A 92 -12.78 10.46 -9.21
C ASP A 92 -12.88 9.05 -9.83
N ASP A 93 -14.08 8.65 -10.24
CA ASP A 93 -14.33 7.33 -10.83
C ASP A 93 -13.60 7.08 -12.17
N ASN A 94 -13.09 8.13 -12.81
CA ASN A 94 -12.32 8.05 -14.05
C ASN A 94 -10.79 8.02 -13.78
N GLY A 95 -10.37 8.02 -12.50
CA GLY A 95 -8.97 8.06 -12.10
C GLY A 95 -8.34 9.45 -12.18
N VAL A 96 -9.14 10.52 -12.26
CA VAL A 96 -8.63 11.90 -12.26
C VAL A 96 -8.45 12.38 -10.83
N LEU A 97 -7.27 12.94 -10.52
CA LEU A 97 -6.96 13.45 -9.18
C LEU A 97 -7.91 14.60 -8.82
N THR A 98 -8.62 14.46 -7.69
CA THR A 98 -9.55 15.47 -7.17
C THR A 98 -9.05 16.16 -5.92
N ASN A 99 -8.25 15.47 -5.09
CA ASN A 99 -7.72 16.04 -3.86
C ASN A 99 -6.39 15.39 -3.45
N HIS A 100 -5.55 16.17 -2.77
CA HIS A 100 -4.23 15.75 -2.28
C HIS A 100 -3.83 16.59 -1.07
N TRP A 101 -3.34 15.94 -0.02
CA TRP A 101 -2.75 16.61 1.14
C TRP A 101 -1.78 15.71 1.91
N LYS A 102 -0.85 16.33 2.65
CA LYS A 102 -0.04 15.64 3.66
C LYS A 102 -0.79 15.61 4.98
N THR A 103 -0.71 14.47 5.65
CA THR A 103 -1.31 14.26 6.99
C THR A 103 -0.36 14.63 8.11
N VAL A 104 0.93 14.77 7.79
CA VAL A 104 2.01 15.10 8.73
C VAL A 104 2.77 16.34 8.27
N GLY A 105 3.52 16.95 9.20
CA GLY A 105 4.39 18.09 8.88
C GLY A 105 5.57 17.69 7.98
N ASP A 106 6.06 18.63 7.19
CA ASP A 106 7.11 18.38 6.19
C ASP A 106 8.39 17.79 6.77
N ALA A 107 8.82 18.22 7.96
CA ALA A 107 10.02 17.69 8.59
C ALA A 107 9.92 16.18 8.86
N TYR A 108 8.80 15.73 9.43
CA TYR A 108 8.56 14.33 9.71
C TYR A 108 8.38 13.52 8.41
N TYR A 109 7.67 14.08 7.42
CA TYR A 109 7.53 13.47 6.10
C TYR A 109 8.91 13.16 5.48
N GLN A 110 9.80 14.15 5.43
CA GLN A 110 11.12 13.99 4.81
C GLN A 110 12.01 13.01 5.59
N GLU A 111 11.91 13.00 6.92
CA GLU A 111 12.60 12.04 7.76
C GLU A 111 12.17 10.60 7.43
N MET A 112 10.87 10.35 7.40
CA MET A 112 10.32 9.01 7.12
C MET A 112 10.62 8.56 5.70
N ALA A 113 10.43 9.44 4.70
CA ALA A 113 10.72 9.15 3.31
C ALA A 113 12.18 8.75 3.10
N ARG A 114 13.12 9.46 3.74
CA ARG A 114 14.55 9.13 3.70
C ARG A 114 14.87 7.84 4.45
N LYS A 115 14.32 7.66 5.66
CA LYS A 115 14.61 6.51 6.52
C LYS A 115 14.18 5.18 5.90
N TYR A 116 13.03 5.17 5.22
CA TYR A 116 12.43 3.96 4.65
C TYR A 116 12.51 3.88 3.12
N ASN A 117 13.18 4.83 2.47
CA ASN A 117 13.30 4.92 1.01
C ASN A 117 11.93 4.75 0.33
N LEU A 118 11.02 5.67 0.66
CA LEU A 118 9.65 5.71 0.15
C LEU A 118 9.65 6.38 -1.23
N ASP A 119 9.46 5.57 -2.26
CA ASP A 119 9.51 5.94 -3.69
C ASP A 119 8.16 5.67 -4.39
#